data_AF-A0AAV0DPE9-F1
#
_entry.id   AF-A0AAV0DPE9-F1
#
_cell.length_a   1.000
_cell.length_b   1.000
_cell.length_c   1.000
_cell.angle_alpha   90.00
_cell.angle_beta   90.00
_cell.angle_gamma   90.00
#
_symmetry.space_group_name_H-M   'P 1'
#
loop_
_entity.id
_entity.type
_entity.pdbx_description
1 polymer ?
#
loop_
_entity_poly.entity_id
_entity_poly.type
_entity_poly.pdbx_seq_one_letter_code
_entity_poly.pdbx_strand_id
1 'polypeptide(L)'
;MLSRIASIQLVSSHPEVYEPCDDSFALVDALLADEANLSEHRPKFCMEVGCGSGYVVTSLALILRRYEVLASKPPSYYIATDINPHAVRVTRETADAHSVDVECVNTDIASGMEGRLAGLVDVLVVNPPYVPTPEEEVGREGITSAWAGGENGVTVINKILPVADKLLSERGWLYLLTLVANNPSGICLQMRKKGYASRVILKRSTDEESLHVIKFWRDASNYPFTWAKN
;
A
#
# COMPACT_ATOMS: atom_id res chain seq x y z
N MET A 1 -19.73 18.94 -0.68
CA MET A 1 -18.36 18.88 -0.15
C MET A 1 -17.72 17.63 -0.76
N LEU A 2 -16.59 17.74 -1.48
CA LEU A 2 -15.91 16.56 -2.01
C LEU A 2 -15.47 15.67 -0.84
N SER A 3 -15.78 14.37 -0.88
CA SER A 3 -15.37 13.43 0.16
C SER A 3 -13.85 13.37 0.26
N ARG A 4 -13.31 13.25 1.48
CA ARG A 4 -11.86 13.16 1.72
C ARG A 4 -11.30 11.77 1.43
N ILE A 5 -12.15 10.76 1.51
CA ILE A 5 -11.82 9.34 1.33
C ILE A 5 -12.97 8.63 0.61
N ALA A 6 -12.78 7.39 0.19
CA ALA A 6 -13.84 6.61 -0.43
C ALA A 6 -15.04 6.45 0.54
N SER A 7 -16.26 6.65 0.04
CA SER A 7 -17.48 6.38 0.78
C SER A 7 -17.75 4.88 0.76
N ILE A 8 -17.91 4.28 1.94
CA ILE A 8 -18.18 2.83 2.06
C ILE A 8 -19.44 2.40 1.30
N GLN A 9 -20.44 3.28 1.18
CA GLN A 9 -21.69 3.01 0.46
C GLN A 9 -21.50 2.89 -1.06
N LEU A 10 -20.38 3.39 -1.58
CA LEU A 10 -20.04 3.37 -3.00
C LEU A 10 -18.92 2.36 -3.30
N VAL A 11 -18.41 1.65 -2.29
CA VAL A 11 -17.45 0.57 -2.50
C VAL A 11 -18.22 -0.62 -3.07
N SER A 12 -17.76 -1.13 -4.21
CA SER A 12 -18.33 -2.34 -4.82
C SER A 12 -17.98 -3.56 -3.96
N SER A 13 -18.77 -4.63 -4.06
CA SER A 13 -18.57 -5.85 -3.29
C SER A 13 -18.72 -7.10 -4.16
N HIS A 14 -18.03 -8.16 -3.75
CA HIS A 14 -18.10 -9.47 -4.38
C HIS A 14 -17.80 -10.54 -3.30
N PRO A 15 -18.48 -11.71 -3.30
CA PRO A 15 -18.27 -12.73 -2.27
C PRO A 15 -16.83 -13.23 -2.11
N GLU A 16 -16.07 -13.21 -3.22
CA GLU A 16 -14.65 -13.60 -3.26
C GLU A 16 -13.68 -12.42 -3.05
N VAL A 17 -14.14 -11.23 -2.64
CA VAL A 17 -13.29 -10.05 -2.43
C VAL A 17 -13.37 -9.58 -0.98
N TYR A 18 -12.22 -9.22 -0.42
CA TYR A 18 -12.11 -8.73 0.95
C TYR A 18 -12.84 -7.39 1.11
N GLU A 19 -13.85 -7.38 1.98
CA GLU A 19 -14.57 -6.15 2.32
C GLU A 19 -13.69 -5.25 3.21
N PRO A 20 -13.75 -3.91 3.06
CA PRO A 20 -13.04 -3.02 3.96
C PRO A 20 -13.43 -3.26 5.41
N CYS A 21 -12.43 -3.52 6.25
CA CYS A 21 -12.62 -3.64 7.69
C CYS A 21 -11.59 -2.79 8.48
N ASP A 22 -11.45 -3.05 9.78
CA ASP A 22 -10.63 -2.27 10.71
C ASP A 22 -9.19 -2.02 10.24
N ASP A 23 -8.61 -2.97 9.51
CA ASP A 23 -7.28 -2.93 8.91
C ASP A 23 -7.18 -1.92 7.76
N SER A 24 -8.17 -1.94 6.87
CA SER A 24 -8.34 -1.06 5.72
C SER A 24 -8.61 0.36 6.20
N PHE A 25 -9.44 0.52 7.24
CA PHE A 25 -9.69 1.79 7.89
C PHE A 25 -8.45 2.32 8.60
N ALA A 26 -7.71 1.47 9.31
CA ALA A 26 -6.45 1.88 9.96
C ALA A 26 -5.42 2.39 8.94
N LEU A 27 -5.32 1.75 7.78
CA LEU A 27 -4.42 2.18 6.70
C LEU A 27 -4.84 3.52 6.10
N VAL A 28 -6.12 3.73 5.81
CA VAL A 28 -6.63 5.02 5.33
C VAL A 28 -6.49 6.12 6.37
N ASP A 29 -6.74 5.83 7.65
CA ASP A 29 -6.54 6.78 8.75
C ASP A 29 -5.07 7.18 8.90
N ALA A 30 -4.13 6.25 8.67
CA ALA A 30 -2.71 6.57 8.65
C ALA A 30 -2.34 7.48 7.47
N LEU A 31 -2.92 7.25 6.29
CA LEU A 31 -2.73 8.15 5.13
C LEU A 31 -3.29 9.55 5.41
N LEU A 32 -4.46 9.64 6.06
CA LEU A 32 -5.02 10.92 6.53
C LEU A 32 -4.15 11.60 7.58
N ALA A 33 -3.60 10.84 8.53
CA ALA A 33 -2.70 11.38 9.55
C ALA A 33 -1.38 11.91 8.94
N ASP A 34 -0.96 11.37 7.79
CA ASP A 34 0.24 11.81 7.07
C ASP A 34 -0.07 12.74 5.88
N GLU A 35 -1.31 13.26 5.78
CA GLU A 35 -1.79 13.99 4.59
C GLU A 35 -0.96 15.24 4.25
N ALA A 36 -0.48 15.96 5.27
CA ALA A 36 0.34 17.15 5.07
C ALA A 36 1.68 16.78 4.41
N ASN A 37 2.28 15.67 4.85
CA ASN A 37 3.51 15.15 4.27
C ASN A 37 3.26 14.63 2.85
N LEU A 38 2.15 13.91 2.59
CA LEU A 38 1.77 13.46 1.25
C LEU A 38 1.54 14.63 0.29
N SER A 39 0.87 15.68 0.74
CA SER A 39 0.65 16.92 -0.01
C SER A 39 1.96 17.63 -0.35
N GLU A 40 2.89 17.74 0.60
CA GLU A 40 4.22 18.31 0.35
C GLU A 40 5.05 17.41 -0.58
N HIS A 41 4.89 16.09 -0.44
CA HIS A 41 5.58 15.11 -1.24
C HIS A 41 5.20 15.16 -2.71
N ARG A 42 3.95 15.49 -3.06
CA ARG A 42 3.48 15.60 -4.46
C ARG A 42 3.89 14.38 -5.31
N PRO A 43 3.46 13.16 -4.90
CA PRO A 43 3.77 11.97 -5.67
C PRO A 43 3.25 12.12 -7.10
N LYS A 44 3.93 11.50 -8.06
CA LYS A 44 3.46 11.41 -9.45
C LYS A 44 2.88 10.04 -9.75
N PHE A 45 3.47 9.00 -9.16
CA PHE A 45 3.03 7.61 -9.33
C PHE A 45 2.76 7.01 -7.96
N CYS A 46 1.51 6.61 -7.76
CA CYS A 46 1.04 5.89 -6.59
C CYS A 46 0.68 4.46 -7.00
N MET A 47 0.98 3.49 -6.14
CA MET A 47 0.65 2.09 -6.38
C MET A 47 0.08 1.43 -5.12
N GLU A 48 -0.92 0.58 -5.29
CA GLU A 48 -1.39 -0.35 -4.27
C GLU A 48 -1.11 -1.81 -4.71
N VAL A 49 -0.59 -2.60 -3.77
CA VAL A 49 -0.43 -4.06 -3.92
C VAL A 49 -1.42 -4.78 -3.02
N GLY A 50 -2.24 -5.65 -3.62
CA GLY A 50 -3.35 -6.34 -2.96
C GLY A 50 -4.55 -5.42 -2.78
N CYS A 51 -5.08 -4.86 -3.86
CA CYS A 51 -6.06 -3.79 -3.78
C CYS A 51 -7.46 -4.21 -3.28
N GLY A 52 -7.81 -5.50 -3.33
CA GLY A 52 -9.06 -6.00 -2.78
C GLY A 52 -10.29 -5.25 -3.31
N SER A 53 -11.01 -4.58 -2.41
CA SER A 53 -12.18 -3.76 -2.74
C SER A 53 -11.87 -2.42 -3.41
N GLY A 54 -10.60 -2.01 -3.46
CA GLY A 54 -10.14 -0.72 -3.98
C GLY A 54 -10.33 0.46 -3.03
N TYR A 55 -10.79 0.21 -1.79
CA TYR A 55 -11.07 1.26 -0.81
C TYR A 55 -9.84 2.13 -0.50
N VAL A 56 -8.66 1.53 -0.36
CA VAL A 56 -7.44 2.23 0.05
C VAL A 56 -6.86 3.06 -1.10
N VAL A 57 -6.62 2.50 -2.30
CA VAL A 57 -6.15 3.29 -3.47
C VAL A 57 -7.11 4.42 -3.83
N THR A 58 -8.42 4.17 -3.78
CA THR A 58 -9.43 5.20 -4.07
C THR A 58 -9.38 6.30 -3.02
N SER A 59 -9.21 5.96 -1.74
CA SER A 59 -9.05 6.95 -0.67
C SER A 59 -7.76 7.75 -0.81
N LEU A 60 -6.63 7.11 -1.10
CA LEU A 60 -5.36 7.80 -1.38
C LEU A 60 -5.52 8.82 -2.52
N ALA A 61 -6.21 8.43 -3.59
CA ALA A 61 -6.46 9.31 -4.71
C ALA A 61 -7.33 10.53 -4.35
N LEU A 62 -8.38 10.34 -3.55
CA LEU A 62 -9.23 11.43 -3.09
C LEU A 62 -8.50 12.38 -2.13
N ILE A 63 -7.63 11.84 -1.26
CA ILE A 63 -6.76 12.64 -0.37
C ILE A 63 -5.87 13.54 -1.22
N LEU A 64 -5.13 12.98 -2.18
CA LEU A 64 -4.18 13.72 -3.02
C LEU A 64 -4.85 14.71 -3.98
N ARG A 65 -5.95 14.30 -4.64
CA ARG A 65 -6.73 15.14 -5.58
C ARG A 65 -7.08 16.49 -4.99
N ARG A 66 -7.47 16.52 -3.71
CA ARG A 66 -7.83 17.77 -3.03
C ARG A 66 -6.68 18.78 -3.07
N TYR A 67 -5.46 18.33 -2.79
CA TYR A 67 -4.28 19.18 -2.80
C TYR A 67 -3.82 19.53 -4.21
N GLU A 68 -3.92 18.59 -5.14
CA GLU A 68 -3.59 18.82 -6.54
C GLU A 68 -4.48 19.90 -7.18
N VAL A 69 -5.79 19.86 -6.91
CA VAL A 69 -6.74 20.89 -7.34
C VAL A 69 -6.39 22.25 -6.72
N LEU A 70 -6.17 22.31 -5.39
CA LEU A 70 -5.83 23.56 -4.71
C LEU A 70 -4.50 24.15 -5.18
N ALA A 71 -3.53 23.31 -5.54
CA ALA A 71 -2.22 23.72 -6.00
C ALA A 71 -2.11 23.87 -7.53
N SER A 72 -3.22 23.69 -8.28
CA SER A 72 -3.25 23.66 -9.75
C SER A 72 -2.18 22.75 -10.36
N LYS A 73 -2.08 21.53 -9.83
CA LYS A 73 -1.12 20.50 -10.24
C LYS A 73 -1.80 19.42 -11.07
N PRO A 74 -1.05 18.75 -11.97
CA PRO A 74 -1.54 17.56 -12.64
C PRO A 74 -1.86 16.47 -11.61
N PRO A 75 -2.85 15.62 -11.89
CA PRO A 75 -3.18 14.51 -11.01
C PRO A 75 -2.05 13.47 -10.99
N SER A 76 -1.89 12.80 -9.85
CA SER A 76 -1.07 11.59 -9.75
C SER A 76 -1.67 10.45 -10.59
N TYR A 77 -0.82 9.53 -11.04
CA TYR A 77 -1.23 8.26 -11.65
C TYR A 77 -1.32 7.17 -10.59
N TYR A 78 -2.38 6.36 -10.65
CA TYR A 78 -2.65 5.29 -9.69
C TYR A 78 -2.64 3.93 -10.41
N ILE A 79 -1.87 2.98 -9.88
CA ILE A 79 -1.88 1.58 -10.29
C ILE A 79 -2.33 0.72 -9.12
N ALA A 80 -3.23 -0.22 -9.35
CA ALA A 80 -3.66 -1.19 -8.35
C ALA A 80 -3.45 -2.60 -8.87
N THR A 81 -2.89 -3.47 -8.03
CA THR A 81 -2.61 -4.87 -8.38
C THR A 81 -3.30 -5.81 -7.41
N ASP A 82 -3.82 -6.91 -7.95
CA ASP A 82 -4.31 -8.01 -7.13
C ASP A 82 -4.18 -9.33 -7.90
N ILE A 83 -3.87 -10.41 -7.17
CA ILE A 83 -3.82 -11.76 -7.73
C ILE A 83 -5.23 -12.28 -8.03
N ASN A 84 -6.24 -11.78 -7.32
CA ASN A 84 -7.63 -12.13 -7.51
C ASN A 84 -8.27 -11.29 -8.63
N PRO A 85 -8.73 -11.90 -9.74
CA PRO A 85 -9.34 -11.16 -10.83
C PRO A 85 -10.67 -10.48 -10.45
N HIS A 86 -11.36 -10.98 -9.42
CA HIS A 86 -12.56 -10.33 -8.89
C HIS A 86 -12.19 -9.02 -8.17
N ALA A 87 -11.09 -8.98 -7.41
CA ALA A 87 -10.62 -7.77 -6.72
C ALA A 87 -10.25 -6.66 -7.71
N VAL A 88 -9.61 -7.00 -8.83
CA VAL A 88 -9.31 -6.04 -9.92
C VAL A 88 -10.58 -5.44 -10.52
N ARG A 89 -11.64 -6.24 -10.66
CA ARG A 89 -12.94 -5.76 -11.15
C ARG A 89 -13.61 -4.84 -10.12
N VAL A 90 -13.71 -5.29 -8.88
CA VAL A 90 -14.32 -4.54 -7.76
C VAL A 90 -13.58 -3.21 -7.55
N THR A 91 -12.26 -3.21 -7.60
CA THR A 91 -11.44 -1.99 -7.47
C THR A 91 -11.77 -0.98 -8.57
N ARG A 92 -11.93 -1.42 -9.83
CA ARG A 92 -12.32 -0.55 -10.93
C ARG A 92 -13.71 0.05 -10.71
N GLU A 93 -14.68 -0.78 -10.32
CA GLU A 93 -16.05 -0.32 -10.02
C GLU A 93 -16.09 0.68 -8.86
N THR A 94 -15.33 0.43 -7.79
CA THR A 94 -15.16 1.35 -6.67
C THR A 94 -14.54 2.67 -7.12
N ALA A 95 -13.47 2.63 -7.93
CA ALA A 95 -12.81 3.84 -8.44
C ALA A 95 -13.77 4.66 -9.34
N ASP A 96 -14.48 4.00 -10.26
CA ASP A 96 -15.47 4.62 -11.14
C ASP A 96 -16.60 5.29 -10.36
N ALA A 97 -17.14 4.63 -9.33
CA ALA A 97 -18.17 5.19 -8.46
C ALA A 97 -17.72 6.47 -7.71
N HIS A 98 -16.41 6.64 -7.53
CA HIS A 98 -15.80 7.83 -6.93
C HIS A 98 -15.22 8.81 -7.95
N SER A 99 -15.39 8.54 -9.25
CA SER A 99 -14.79 9.31 -10.34
C SER A 99 -13.27 9.44 -10.19
N VAL A 100 -12.61 8.36 -9.78
CA VAL A 100 -11.16 8.22 -9.67
C VAL A 100 -10.65 7.32 -10.78
N ASP A 101 -9.55 7.69 -11.41
CA ASP A 101 -8.89 6.87 -12.43
C ASP A 101 -7.81 6.01 -11.76
N VAL A 102 -7.93 4.69 -11.89
CA VAL A 102 -6.99 3.70 -11.35
C VAL A 102 -6.75 2.60 -12.38
N GLU A 103 -5.51 2.44 -12.81
CA GLU A 103 -5.10 1.34 -13.69
C GLU A 103 -5.02 0.05 -12.87
N CYS A 104 -5.97 -0.86 -13.08
CA CYS A 104 -6.07 -2.10 -12.33
C CYS A 104 -5.49 -3.29 -13.11
N VAL A 105 -4.52 -4.00 -12.55
CA VAL A 105 -3.79 -5.09 -13.20
C VAL A 105 -3.90 -6.39 -12.38
N ASN A 106 -4.36 -7.47 -13.00
CA ASN A 106 -4.38 -8.78 -12.36
C ASN A 106 -3.00 -9.44 -12.47
N THR A 107 -2.28 -9.53 -11.35
CA THR A 107 -0.92 -10.08 -11.30
C THR A 107 -0.52 -10.44 -9.87
N ASP A 108 0.52 -11.25 -9.71
CA ASP A 108 1.16 -11.53 -8.42
C ASP A 108 2.12 -10.38 -8.05
N ILE A 109 1.76 -9.63 -6.99
CA ILE A 109 2.47 -8.45 -6.46
C ILE A 109 2.67 -7.34 -7.52
N ALA A 110 3.63 -7.50 -8.43
CA ALA A 110 3.91 -6.58 -9.52
C ALA A 110 4.52 -7.29 -10.73
N SER A 111 4.35 -8.62 -10.82
CA SER A 111 4.98 -9.47 -11.83
C SER A 111 4.68 -8.97 -13.24
N GLY A 112 5.74 -8.82 -14.04
CA GLY A 112 5.68 -8.32 -15.42
C GLY A 112 5.75 -6.80 -15.54
N MET A 113 5.66 -6.06 -14.43
CA MET A 113 5.72 -4.60 -14.41
C MET A 113 6.97 -4.03 -13.75
N GLU A 114 7.72 -4.84 -13.00
CA GLU A 114 8.82 -4.36 -12.16
C GLU A 114 9.95 -3.74 -12.97
N GLY A 115 10.17 -4.17 -14.21
CA GLY A 115 11.15 -3.55 -15.10
C GLY A 115 10.72 -2.15 -15.57
N ARG A 116 9.43 -1.95 -15.85
CA ARG A 116 8.88 -0.68 -16.34
C ARG A 116 8.67 0.33 -15.21
N LEU A 117 8.37 -0.14 -14.01
CA LEU A 117 8.09 0.68 -12.83
C LEU A 117 9.30 0.85 -11.89
N ALA A 118 10.45 0.26 -12.22
CA ALA A 118 11.65 0.35 -11.40
C ALA A 118 12.03 1.81 -11.11
N GLY A 119 12.11 2.18 -9.83
CA GLY A 119 12.47 3.52 -9.39
C GLY A 119 11.45 4.61 -9.74
N LEU A 120 10.21 4.27 -10.09
CA LEU A 120 9.20 5.26 -10.49
C LEU A 120 8.09 5.48 -9.44
N VAL A 121 7.88 4.53 -8.53
CA VAL A 121 6.77 4.61 -7.57
C VAL A 121 7.11 5.54 -6.41
N ASP A 122 6.39 6.66 -6.31
CA ASP A 122 6.60 7.66 -5.27
C ASP A 122 5.85 7.32 -3.97
N VAL A 123 4.68 6.67 -4.08
CA VAL A 123 3.93 6.14 -2.93
C VAL A 123 3.48 4.73 -3.24
N LEU A 124 3.92 3.77 -2.43
CA LEU A 124 3.46 2.38 -2.45
C LEU A 124 2.67 2.11 -1.18
N VAL A 125 1.48 1.55 -1.33
CA VAL A 125 0.61 1.18 -0.21
C VAL A 125 0.36 -0.32 -0.26
N VAL A 126 0.47 -0.96 0.90
CA VAL A 126 0.34 -2.42 1.02
C VAL A 126 -0.43 -2.77 2.28
N ASN A 127 -1.60 -3.39 2.08
CA ASN A 127 -2.30 -4.16 3.10
C ASN A 127 -2.13 -5.66 2.76
N PRO A 128 -1.08 -6.32 3.24
CA PRO A 128 -0.76 -7.68 2.81
C PRO A 128 -1.66 -8.71 3.53
N PRO A 129 -1.79 -9.95 3.04
CA PRO A 129 -2.27 -11.05 3.89
C PRO A 129 -1.27 -11.27 5.02
N TYR A 130 -1.66 -10.88 6.24
CA TYR A 130 -0.78 -10.78 7.41
C TYR A 130 -1.14 -11.75 8.54
N VAL A 131 -2.21 -12.55 8.38
CA VAL A 131 -2.70 -13.44 9.44
C VAL A 131 -1.85 -14.70 9.48
N PRO A 132 -1.27 -15.07 10.65
CA PRO A 132 -0.56 -16.33 10.81
C PRO A 132 -1.45 -17.52 10.45
N THR A 133 -1.02 -18.30 9.47
CA THR A 133 -1.77 -19.42 8.90
C THR A 133 -0.79 -20.53 8.52
N PRO A 134 -1.24 -21.80 8.40
CA PRO A 134 -0.41 -22.84 7.79
C PRO A 134 0.11 -22.42 6.41
N GLU A 135 1.37 -22.71 6.10
CA GLU A 135 1.99 -22.33 4.81
C GLU A 135 1.21 -22.86 3.58
N GLU A 136 0.53 -23.99 3.75
CA GLU A 136 -0.29 -24.61 2.69
C GLU A 136 -1.52 -23.76 2.29
N GLU A 137 -1.91 -22.79 3.11
CA GLU A 137 -3.03 -21.88 2.87
C GLU A 137 -2.59 -20.61 2.11
N VAL A 138 -1.28 -20.33 2.06
CA VAL A 138 -0.73 -19.16 1.37
C VAL A 138 -0.91 -19.32 -0.13
N GLY A 139 -1.64 -18.38 -0.75
CA GLY A 139 -1.83 -18.35 -2.20
C GLY A 139 -2.79 -19.41 -2.75
N ARG A 140 -3.62 -20.04 -1.90
CA ARG A 140 -4.77 -20.83 -2.38
C ARG A 140 -5.79 -19.93 -3.09
N GLU A 141 -6.49 -20.49 -4.08
CA GLU A 141 -7.56 -19.78 -4.76
C GLU A 141 -8.72 -19.45 -3.81
N GLY A 142 -9.37 -18.31 -4.08
CA GLY A 142 -10.52 -17.82 -3.33
C GLY A 142 -10.16 -16.81 -2.24
N ILE A 143 -11.19 -16.40 -1.49
CA ILE A 143 -11.11 -15.33 -0.47
C ILE A 143 -10.04 -15.55 0.60
N THR A 144 -9.67 -16.80 0.91
CA THR A 144 -8.66 -17.14 1.94
C THR A 144 -7.29 -16.52 1.69
N SER A 145 -6.96 -16.28 0.41
CA SER A 145 -5.72 -15.61 0.01
C SER A 145 -5.61 -14.17 0.51
N ALA A 146 -6.73 -13.52 0.86
CA ALA A 146 -6.75 -12.15 1.33
C ALA A 146 -6.14 -11.96 2.72
N TRP A 147 -6.10 -13.02 3.56
CA TRP A 147 -5.55 -12.94 4.91
C TRP A 147 -4.41 -13.92 5.19
N ALA A 148 -4.30 -15.05 4.45
CA ALA A 148 -3.34 -16.11 4.74
C ALA A 148 -1.87 -15.68 4.51
N GLY A 149 -1.19 -15.30 5.58
CA GLY A 149 0.18 -14.77 5.56
C GLY A 149 1.29 -15.79 5.84
N GLY A 150 0.97 -17.08 6.03
CA GLY A 150 1.94 -18.13 6.33
C GLY A 150 2.43 -18.11 7.77
N GLU A 151 3.57 -18.76 8.04
CA GLU A 151 4.12 -18.86 9.39
C GLU A 151 4.44 -17.46 9.93
N ASN A 152 3.87 -17.10 11.08
CA ASN A 152 3.93 -15.75 11.67
C ASN A 152 3.34 -14.62 10.80
N GLY A 153 2.66 -14.95 9.70
CA GLY A 153 1.99 -13.97 8.84
C GLY A 153 2.93 -13.10 8.00
N VAL A 154 4.19 -13.51 7.80
CA VAL A 154 5.21 -12.69 7.13
C VAL A 154 5.62 -13.21 5.75
N THR A 155 5.10 -14.36 5.30
CA THR A 155 5.56 -15.01 4.06
C THR A 155 5.31 -14.12 2.85
N VAL A 156 4.13 -13.51 2.75
CA VAL A 156 3.83 -12.58 1.65
C VAL A 156 4.55 -11.24 1.83
N ILE A 157 4.67 -10.74 3.06
CA ILE A 157 5.45 -9.52 3.36
C ILE A 157 6.90 -9.67 2.86
N ASN A 158 7.54 -10.80 3.14
CA ASN A 158 8.91 -11.08 2.72
C ASN A 158 9.09 -11.17 1.20
N LYS A 159 8.03 -11.49 0.45
CA LYS A 159 8.00 -11.42 -1.02
C LYS A 159 7.81 -9.99 -1.53
N ILE A 160 7.00 -9.18 -0.85
CA ILE A 160 6.70 -7.81 -1.23
C ILE A 160 7.90 -6.88 -1.00
N LEU A 161 8.62 -6.98 0.11
CA LEU A 161 9.68 -6.03 0.46
C LEU A 161 10.81 -5.91 -0.59
N PRO A 162 11.32 -7.01 -1.20
CA PRO A 162 12.26 -6.91 -2.32
C PRO A 162 11.69 -6.23 -3.57
N VAL A 163 10.42 -6.46 -3.87
CA VAL A 163 9.74 -5.84 -5.01
C VAL A 163 9.51 -4.35 -4.75
N ALA A 164 9.03 -3.99 -3.56
CA ALA A 164 8.89 -2.61 -3.10
C ALA A 164 10.20 -1.83 -3.26
N ASP A 165 11.32 -2.40 -2.80
CA ASP A 165 12.64 -1.77 -2.91
C ASP A 165 13.08 -1.49 -4.36
N LYS A 166 12.66 -2.33 -5.31
CA LYS A 166 12.91 -2.14 -6.75
C LYS A 166 11.98 -1.09 -7.36
N LEU A 167 10.71 -1.06 -6.95
CA LEU A 167 9.69 -0.16 -7.50
C LEU A 167 9.83 1.28 -7.01
N LEU A 168 10.17 1.46 -5.72
CA LEU A 168 10.21 2.77 -5.08
C LEU A 168 11.26 3.67 -5.73
N SER A 169 10.84 4.90 -6.05
CA SER A 169 11.73 5.97 -6.51
C SER A 169 12.69 6.41 -5.41
N GLU A 170 13.65 7.27 -5.74
CA GLU A 170 14.59 7.81 -4.74
C GLU A 170 13.88 8.57 -3.61
N ARG A 171 12.72 9.15 -3.92
CA ARG A 171 11.84 9.85 -2.98
C ARG A 171 10.72 8.95 -2.44
N GLY A 172 10.65 7.70 -2.90
CA GLY A 172 9.53 6.79 -2.69
C GLY A 172 9.24 6.48 -1.23
N TRP A 173 7.96 6.45 -0.89
CA TRP A 173 7.43 6.06 0.42
C TRP A 173 6.65 4.76 0.32
N LEU A 174 6.87 3.85 1.28
CA LEU A 174 6.05 2.65 1.46
C LEU A 174 5.22 2.79 2.74
N TYR A 175 3.91 2.61 2.66
CA TYR A 175 3.02 2.42 3.80
C TYR A 175 2.63 0.95 3.86
N LEU A 176 3.01 0.28 4.95
CA LEU A 176 2.79 -1.14 5.16
C LEU A 176 1.97 -1.34 6.44
N LEU A 177 0.85 -2.04 6.33
CA LEU A 177 0.11 -2.54 7.49
C LEU A 177 0.76 -3.82 8.02
N THR A 178 0.83 -3.95 9.34
CA THR A 178 1.33 -5.14 10.06
C THR A 178 0.56 -5.36 11.35
N LEU A 179 0.48 -6.62 11.80
CA LEU A 179 0.15 -6.99 13.18
C LEU A 179 1.42 -7.06 14.05
N VAL A 180 1.24 -6.99 15.38
CA VAL A 180 2.33 -7.29 16.34
C VAL A 180 2.96 -8.67 16.07
N ALA A 181 2.13 -9.67 15.72
CA ALA A 181 2.59 -11.02 15.41
C ALA A 181 3.59 -11.07 14.24
N ASN A 182 3.55 -10.10 13.31
CA ASN A 182 4.47 -10.04 12.18
C ASN A 182 5.87 -9.51 12.55
N ASN A 183 6.12 -9.22 13.83
CA ASN A 183 7.36 -8.61 14.33
C ASN A 183 7.74 -7.32 13.54
N PRO A 184 6.95 -6.22 13.68
CA PRO A 184 7.22 -4.92 13.04
C PRO A 184 8.67 -4.43 13.18
N SER A 185 9.28 -4.63 14.34
CA SER A 185 10.67 -4.26 14.60
C SER A 185 11.66 -5.04 13.73
N GLY A 186 11.39 -6.32 13.47
CA GLY A 186 12.17 -7.15 12.56
C GLY A 186 12.08 -6.66 11.11
N ILE A 187 10.87 -6.32 10.65
CA ILE A 187 10.64 -5.72 9.32
C ILE A 187 11.38 -4.39 9.19
N CYS A 188 11.31 -3.52 10.21
CA CYS A 188 12.06 -2.26 10.24
C CYS A 188 13.58 -2.49 10.15
N LEU A 189 14.12 -3.47 10.87
CA LEU A 189 15.54 -3.81 10.81
C LEU A 189 15.95 -4.31 9.42
N GLN A 190 15.12 -5.13 8.77
CA GLN A 190 15.35 -5.61 7.40
C GLN A 190 15.39 -4.45 6.41
N MET A 191 14.41 -3.53 6.47
CA MET A 191 14.37 -2.36 5.60
C MET A 191 15.53 -1.39 5.89
N ARG A 192 15.94 -1.25 7.16
CA ARG A 192 17.11 -0.44 7.54
C ARG A 192 18.40 -0.94 6.91
N LYS A 193 18.60 -2.26 6.83
CA LYS A 193 19.76 -2.85 6.14
C LYS A 193 19.81 -2.52 4.64
N LYS A 194 18.68 -2.13 4.05
CA LYS A 194 18.55 -1.65 2.67
C LYS A 194 18.60 -0.12 2.52
N GLY A 195 18.89 0.60 3.60
CA GLY A 195 19.00 2.06 3.59
C GLY A 195 17.69 2.82 3.84
N TYR A 196 16.65 2.17 4.35
CA TYR A 196 15.39 2.84 4.70
C TYR A 196 15.36 3.29 6.16
N ALA A 197 14.81 4.48 6.38
CA ALA A 197 14.28 4.87 7.68
C ALA A 197 12.80 4.45 7.78
N SER A 198 12.28 4.40 9.00
CA SER A 198 10.92 3.94 9.28
C SER A 198 10.27 4.74 10.41
N ARG A 199 8.95 4.94 10.32
CA ARG A 199 8.12 5.56 11.38
C ARG A 199 6.76 4.87 11.43
N VAL A 200 6.32 4.50 12.63
CA VAL A 200 4.92 4.08 12.85
C VAL A 200 4.05 5.34 12.75
N ILE A 201 3.16 5.37 11.75
CA ILE A 201 2.23 6.49 11.54
C ILE A 201 0.99 6.33 12.40
N LEU A 202 0.51 5.09 12.51
CA LEU A 202 -0.68 4.76 13.28
C LEU A 202 -0.48 3.43 13.99
N LYS A 203 -0.97 3.37 15.23
CA LYS A 203 -1.15 2.14 15.99
C LYS A 203 -2.61 2.09 16.44
N ARG A 204 -3.28 0.98 16.14
CA ARG A 204 -4.63 0.67 16.62
C ARG A 204 -4.56 -0.65 17.37
N SER A 205 -5.14 -0.67 18.56
CA SER A 205 -5.18 -1.86 19.40
C SER A 205 -6.62 -2.11 19.82
N THR A 206 -7.10 -3.31 19.54
CA THR A 206 -8.28 -3.92 20.17
C THR A 206 -7.79 -4.97 21.18
N ASP A 207 -8.71 -5.64 21.88
CA ASP A 207 -8.35 -6.75 22.78
C ASP A 207 -7.77 -7.95 22.03
N GLU A 208 -8.10 -8.09 20.73
CA GLU A 208 -7.76 -9.23 19.90
C GLU A 208 -6.57 -8.95 18.97
N GLU A 209 -6.43 -7.71 18.50
CA GLU A 209 -5.43 -7.37 17.48
C GLU A 209 -4.74 -6.03 17.76
N SER A 210 -3.46 -5.94 17.35
CA SER A 210 -2.73 -4.68 17.37
C SER A 210 -2.09 -4.41 16.01
N LEU A 211 -2.76 -3.54 15.27
CA LEU A 211 -2.42 -3.06 13.95
C LEU A 211 -1.41 -1.91 14.03
N HIS A 212 -0.41 -1.95 13.18
CA HIS A 212 0.59 -0.91 12.99
C HIS A 212 0.67 -0.56 11.51
N VAL A 213 0.53 0.72 11.18
CA VAL A 213 0.86 1.23 9.84
C VAL A 213 2.22 1.88 9.91
N ILE A 214 3.18 1.29 9.20
CA ILE A 214 4.58 1.74 9.18
C ILE A 214 4.86 2.41 7.85
N LYS A 215 5.40 3.62 7.91
CA LYS A 215 5.95 4.33 6.76
C LYS A 215 7.45 4.05 6.66
N PHE A 216 7.92 3.71 5.47
CA PHE A 216 9.33 3.58 5.11
C PHE A 216 9.70 4.60 4.04
N TRP A 217 10.93 5.13 4.08
CA TRP A 217 11.49 6.00 3.06
C TRP A 217 13.01 5.86 3.00
N ARG A 218 13.65 6.18 1.88
CA ARG A 218 15.11 6.15 1.77
C ARG A 218 15.74 7.21 2.67
N ASP A 219 16.68 6.79 3.51
CA ASP A 219 17.42 7.69 4.38
C ASP A 219 18.60 8.28 3.60
N ALA A 220 18.49 9.56 3.23
CA ALA A 220 19.52 10.27 2.49
C ALA A 220 20.87 10.33 3.22
N SER A 221 20.90 10.09 4.55
CA SER A 221 22.14 10.03 5.33
C SER A 221 22.90 8.71 5.19
N ASN A 222 22.28 7.66 4.64
CA ASN A 222 22.90 6.34 4.41
C ASN A 222 23.50 6.18 3.01
N TYR A 223 23.36 7.18 2.14
CA TYR A 223 24.16 7.23 0.91
C TYR A 223 25.50 7.89 1.26
N PRO A 224 26.63 7.16 1.27
CA PRO A 224 27.92 7.82 1.37
C PRO A 224 28.00 8.80 0.22
N PHE A 225 28.31 10.07 0.52
CA PHE A 225 28.66 11.09 -0.46
C PHE A 225 29.55 10.47 -1.54
N THR A 226 28.97 10.14 -2.70
CA THR A 226 29.76 9.82 -3.88
C THR A 226 30.32 11.16 -4.31
N TRP A 227 31.60 11.37 -4.01
CA TRP A 227 32.37 12.51 -4.48
C TRP A 227 32.02 12.78 -5.93
N ALA A 228 31.52 13.99 -6.20
CA ALA A 228 31.64 14.58 -7.52
C ALA A 228 33.12 14.54 -7.88
N LYS A 229 33.51 13.58 -8.73
CA LYS A 229 34.79 13.62 -9.42
C LYS A 229 34.60 14.53 -10.62
N ASN A 230 35.16 15.72 -10.45
CA ASN A 230 35.59 16.73 -11.45
C ASN A 230 34.51 17.38 -12.30
#